data_AF-A0A9D7Z0W1-F1
#
_entry.id   AF-A0A9D7Z0W1-F1
#
_cell.length_a   1.000
_cell.length_b   1.000
_cell.length_c   1.000
_cell.angle_alpha   90.00
_cell.angle_beta   90.00
_cell.angle_gamma   90.00
#
_symmetry.space_group_name_H-M   'P 1'
#
loop_
_entity.id
_entity.type
_entity.pdbx_description
1 polymer ?
#
loop_
_entity_poly.entity_id
_entity_poly.type
_entity_poly.pdbx_seq_one_letter_code
_entity_poly.pdbx_strand_id
1 'polypeptide(L)' 'MKPETKNVLLKAYAQLHKITEELYLASDKAVENNDFEDASLLASRADRLYEEIENLEIVISEQEEI' A
#
# COMPACT_ATOMS: atom_id res chain seq x y z
N MET A 1 14.48 -17.24 3.71
CA MET A 1 13.02 -17.57 3.69
C MET A 1 12.66 -18.73 2.74
N LYS A 2 11.60 -19.52 2.99
CA LYS A 2 11.11 -20.55 2.03
C LYS A 2 10.45 -19.89 0.80
N PRO A 3 10.59 -20.45 -0.42
CA PRO A 3 10.03 -19.86 -1.64
C PRO A 3 8.52 -19.58 -1.59
N GLU A 4 7.74 -20.48 -0.99
CA GLU A 4 6.28 -20.33 -0.89
C GLU A 4 5.90 -19.14 -0.02
N THR A 5 6.62 -18.91 1.09
CA THR A 5 6.42 -17.75 1.97
C THR A 5 6.76 -16.46 1.22
N LYS A 6 7.89 -16.44 0.49
CA LYS A 6 8.30 -15.28 -0.31
C LYS A 6 7.25 -14.91 -1.35
N ASN A 7 6.73 -15.90 -2.07
CA ASN A 7 5.72 -15.68 -3.11
C ASN A 7 4.42 -15.10 -2.53
N VAL A 8 4.00 -15.54 -1.34
CA VAL A 8 2.83 -14.97 -0.68
C VAL A 8 3.07 -13.52 -0.26
N LEU A 9 4.24 -13.20 0.29
CA LEU A 9 4.59 -11.82 0.66
C LEU A 9 4.68 -10.90 -0.55
N LEU A 10 5.32 -11.32 -1.64
CA LEU A 10 5.38 -10.57 -2.89
C LEU A 10 3.98 -10.32 -3.47
N LYS A 11 3.09 -11.30 -3.38
CA LYS A 11 1.69 -11.14 -3.80
C LYS A 11 0.97 -10.11 -2.92
N ALA A 12 1.14 -10.18 -1.60
CA ALA A 12 0.54 -9.22 -0.68
C ALA A 12 1.05 -7.80 -0.92
N TYR A 13 2.37 -7.63 -1.09
CA TYR A 13 3.02 -6.37 -1.45
C TYR A 13 2.41 -5.75 -2.71
N ALA A 14 2.29 -6.53 -3.79
CA ALA A 14 1.71 -6.05 -5.04
C ALA A 14 0.21 -5.67 -4.91
N GLN A 15 -0.55 -6.44 -4.11
CA GLN A 15 -1.95 -6.14 -3.86
C GLN A 15 -2.16 -4.88 -3.02
N LEU A 16 -1.33 -4.68 -2.00
CA LEU A 16 -1.36 -3.48 -1.18
C LEU A 16 -1.03 -2.25 -2.01
N HIS A 17 0.02 -2.28 -2.85
CA HIS A 17 0.32 -1.18 -3.77
C HIS A 17 -0.88 -0.77 -4.61
N LYS A 18 -1.56 -1.75 -5.21
CA LYS A 18 -2.75 -1.48 -6.03
C LYS A 18 -3.87 -0.83 -5.22
N ILE A 19 -4.14 -1.33 -4.01
CA ILE A 19 -5.20 -0.79 -3.13
C ILE A 19 -4.82 0.64 -2.70
N THR A 20 -3.57 0.87 -2.30
CA THR A 20 -3.07 2.19 -1.90
C THR A 20 -3.20 3.21 -3.02
N GLU A 21 -2.83 2.83 -4.25
CA GLU A 21 -2.99 3.68 -5.44
C GLU A 21 -4.48 3.99 -5.71
N GLU A 22 -5.36 2.99 -5.63
CA GLU A 22 -6.81 3.18 -5.78
C GLU A 22 -7.36 4.19 -4.75
N LEU A 23 -6.88 4.16 -3.50
CA LEU A 23 -7.30 5.09 -2.45
C LEU A 23 -6.79 6.52 -2.68
N TYR A 24 -5.53 6.70 -3.10
CA TYR A 24 -5.02 8.03 -3.45
C TYR A 24 -5.77 8.62 -4.65
N LEU A 25 -6.02 7.82 -5.70
CA LEU A 25 -6.80 8.26 -6.86
C LEU A 25 -8.24 8.64 -6.49
N ALA A 26 -8.87 7.91 -5.56
CA ALA A 26 -10.19 8.25 -5.06
C ALA A 26 -10.17 9.53 -4.22
N SER A 27 -9.13 9.72 -3.40
CA SER A 27 -8.89 10.96 -2.65
C SER A 27 -8.79 12.16 -3.59
N ASP A 28 -7.98 12.07 -4.64
CA ASP A 28 -7.80 13.14 -5.62
C ASP A 28 -9.13 13.53 -6.28
N LYS A 29 -9.94 12.54 -6.68
CA LYS A 29 -11.28 12.78 -7.21
C LYS A 29 -12.22 13.43 -6.19
N ALA A 30 -12.12 13.07 -4.92
CA ALA A 30 -12.91 13.70 -3.86
C ALA A 30 -12.51 15.18 -3.70
N VAL A 31 -11.21 15.50 -3.77
CA VAL A 31 -10.73 16.90 -3.80
C VAL A 31 -11.29 17.67 -5.00
N GLU A 32 -11.26 17.08 -6.20
CA GLU A 32 -11.83 17.69 -7.42
C GLU A 32 -13.32 17.99 -7.27
N ASN A 33 -14.06 17.19 -6.50
CA ASN A 33 -15.48 17.36 -6.21
C ASN A 33 -15.77 18.27 -5.00
N ASN A 34 -14.75 18.86 -4.37
CA ASN A 34 -14.82 19.61 -3.11
C ASN A 34 -15.34 18.79 -1.91
N ASP A 35 -15.19 17.47 -1.97
CA ASP A 35 -15.50 16.55 -0.87
C ASP A 35 -14.25 16.31 -0.01
N PHE A 36 -13.93 17.31 0.82
CA PHE A 36 -12.69 17.30 1.59
C PHE A 36 -12.69 16.31 2.75
N GLU A 37 -13.87 15.94 3.26
CA GLU A 37 -13.99 14.94 4.32
C GLU A 37 -13.62 13.55 3.79
N ASP A 38 -14.22 13.16 2.65
CA ASP A 38 -13.91 11.88 2.00
C ASP A 38 -12.46 11.85 1.49
N ALA A 39 -11.96 12.97 0.92
CA ALA A 39 -10.57 13.07 0.50
C ALA A 39 -9.59 12.80 1.66
N SER A 40 -9.77 13.49 2.79
CA SER A 40 -8.91 13.31 3.96
C SER A 40 -8.98 11.89 4.52
N LEU A 41 -10.18 11.30 4.56
CA LEU A 41 -10.35 9.92 5.00
C LEU A 41 -9.59 8.95 4.08
N LEU A 42 -9.77 9.06 2.76
CA LEU A 42 -9.14 8.17 1.77
C LEU A 42 -7.61 8.30 1.79
N ALA A 43 -7.08 9.51 1.80
CA ALA A 43 -5.63 9.76 1.90
C ALA A 43 -5.04 9.15 3.18
N SER A 44 -5.69 9.37 4.34
CA SER A 44 -5.19 8.83 5.62
C SER A 44 -5.16 7.28 5.66
N ARG A 45 -6.01 6.62 4.88
CA ARG A 45 -5.99 5.15 4.76
C ARG A 45 -4.92 4.70 3.79
N ALA A 46 -4.73 5.41 2.68
CA ALA A 46 -3.65 5.15 1.74
C ALA A 46 -2.28 5.28 2.43
N ASP A 47 -2.07 6.33 3.24
CA ASP A 47 -0.82 6.55 3.99
C ASP A 47 -0.47 5.36 4.89
N ARG A 48 -1.46 4.84 5.64
CA ARG A 48 -1.25 3.65 6.50
C ARG A 48 -0.88 2.41 5.71
N LEU A 49 -1.51 2.20 4.55
CA LEU A 49 -1.16 1.05 3.70
C LEU A 49 0.21 1.24 3.04
N TYR A 50 0.61 2.47 2.77
CA TYR A 50 1.94 2.78 2.28
C TYR A 50 3.02 2.44 3.32
N GLU A 51 2.81 2.78 4.60
CA GLU A 51 3.71 2.35 5.68
C GLU A 51 3.85 0.81 5.75
N GLU A 52 2.75 0.07 5.61
CA GLU A 52 2.78 -1.40 5.60
C GLU A 52 3.48 -1.97 4.36
N ILE A 53 3.40 -1.28 3.22
CA ILE A 53 4.16 -1.63 2.01
C ILE A 53 5.66 -1.50 2.26
N GLU A 54 6.11 -0.39 2.85
CA GLU A 54 7.52 -0.17 3.19
C GLU A 54 8.02 -1.24 4.17
N ASN A 55 7.21 -1.57 5.18
CA ASN A 55 7.53 -2.65 6.11
C ASN A 55 7.69 -4.00 5.40
N LEU A 56 6.82 -4.32 4.44
CA LEU A 56 6.93 -5.55 3.66
C LEU A 56 8.15 -5.55 2.74
N GLU A 57 8.50 -4.41 2.13
CA GLU A 57 9.70 -4.26 1.31
C GLU A 57 10.96 -4.57 2.12
N ILE A 58 11.06 -4.04 3.34
CA ILE A 58 12.16 -4.31 4.27
C ILE A 58 12.24 -5.81 4.57
N VAL A 59 11.13 -6.44 4.97
CA VAL A 59 11.11 -7.88 5.29
C VAL A 59 11.50 -8.75 4.08
N ILE A 60 11.06 -8.38 2.88
CA ILE A 60 11.39 -9.13 1.65
C ILE A 60 12.87 -8.96 1.31
N SER A 61 13.40 -7.73 1.36
CA SER A 61 14.79 -7.40 0.99
C SER A 61 15.82 -7.96 1.97
N GLU A 62 15.60 -7.86 3.28
CA GLU A 62 16.48 -8.44 4.31
C GLU A 62 16.65 -9.97 4.14
N GLN A 63 15.66 -10.64 3.56
CA GLN A 63 15.70 -12.08 3.30
C GLN A 63 16.34 -12.44 1.94
N GLU A 64 16.62 -11.47 1.08
CA GLU A 64 17.38 -11.65 -0.17
C GLU A 64 18.89 -11.49 0.03
N GLU A 65 19.31 -10.79 1.09
CA GLU A 65 20.71 -10.57 1.45
C GLU A 65 21.35 -11.71 2.29
N ILE A 66 20.56 -12.73 2.68
CA ILE A 66 20.99 -13.88 3.51
C ILE A 66 21.02 -15.18 2.69
#